data_AF-A0A5N8YUH5-F1
#
_entry.id   AF-A0A5N8YUH5-F1
#
_cell.length_a   1.000
_cell.length_b   1.000
_cell.length_c   1.000
_cell.angle_alpha   90.00
_cell.angle_beta   90.00
_cell.angle_gamma   90.00
#
_symmetry.space_group_name_H-M   'P 1'
#
loop_
_entity.id
_entity.type
_entity.pdbx_description
1 polymer ?
#
loop_
_entity_poly.entity_id
_entity_poly.type
_entity_poly.pdbx_seq_one_letter_code
_entity_poly.pdbx_strand_id
1 'polypeptide(L)'
;MSVGIIVPLPAYTLNPTFIAKKAEELGFESLWYHEHPILPVTSASPFPATGGEIPWTYRHFTEPYISLAMAAAVTSKIKLGTGIT
;
A
#
# COMPACT_ATOMS: atom_id res chain seq x y z
N MET A 1 -4.46 14.17 17.37
CA MET A 1 -4.64 12.84 16.78
C MET A 1 -3.78 12.78 15.54
N SER A 2 -2.96 11.75 15.40
CA SER A 2 -2.12 11.60 14.21
C SER A 2 -2.80 10.66 13.21
N VAL A 3 -2.69 10.98 11.91
CA VAL A 3 -3.39 10.26 10.84
C VAL A 3 -2.38 9.83 9.79
N GLY A 4 -2.43 8.56 9.39
CA GLY A 4 -1.64 8.00 8.29
C GLY A 4 -2.51 7.60 7.10
N ILE A 5 -1.88 7.35 5.96
CA ILE A 5 -2.54 6.81 4.77
C ILE A 5 -1.95 5.47 4.37
N ILE A 6 -2.80 4.62 3.79
CA ILE A 6 -2.39 3.40 3.12
C ILE A 6 -2.58 3.57 1.62
N VAL A 7 -1.66 3.02 0.84
CA VAL A 7 -1.77 3.07 -0.62
C VAL A 7 -3.00 2.30 -1.09
N PRO A 8 -3.84 2.88 -1.97
CA PRO A 8 -5.00 2.16 -2.49
C PRO A 8 -4.59 1.16 -3.57
N LEU A 9 -5.41 0.11 -3.72
CA LEU A 9 -5.27 -0.84 -4.82
C LEU A 9 -6.19 -0.47 -5.99
N PRO A 10 -5.81 -0.78 -7.24
CA PRO A 10 -4.55 -1.40 -7.65
C PRO A 10 -3.39 -0.40 -7.62
N ALA A 11 -2.24 -0.80 -7.09
CA ALA A 11 -1.11 0.10 -6.86
C ALA A 11 -0.18 0.26 -8.09
N TYR A 12 -0.35 -0.52 -9.16
CA TYR A 12 0.51 -0.45 -10.35
C TYR A 12 0.37 0.83 -11.18
N THR A 13 -0.66 1.65 -10.95
CA THR A 13 -0.83 2.96 -11.60
C THR A 13 -0.25 4.11 -10.77
N LEU A 14 0.25 3.81 -9.58
CA LEU A 14 0.64 4.80 -8.59
C LEU A 14 2.15 4.97 -8.58
N ASN A 15 2.61 6.23 -8.55
CA ASN A 15 4.01 6.55 -8.38
C ASN A 15 4.32 6.78 -6.89
N PRO A 16 5.17 5.95 -6.25
CA PRO A 16 5.48 6.09 -4.83
C PRO A 16 6.07 7.45 -4.45
N THR A 17 6.87 8.07 -5.33
CA THR A 17 7.48 9.38 -5.04
C THR A 17 6.43 10.49 -5.00
N PHE A 18 5.47 10.46 -5.92
CA PHE A 18 4.38 11.43 -5.96
C PHE A 18 3.51 11.33 -4.71
N ILE A 19 3.10 10.10 -4.35
CA ILE A 19 2.24 9.87 -3.18
C ILE A 19 2.94 10.31 -1.91
N ALA A 20 4.19 9.89 -1.70
CA ALA A 20 4.94 10.19 -0.48
C ALA A 20 5.13 11.69 -0.28
N LYS A 21 5.58 12.39 -1.34
CA LYS A 21 5.75 13.85 -1.29
C LYS A 21 4.42 14.55 -1.00
N LYS A 22 3.33 14.15 -1.68
CA LYS A 22 2.02 14.76 -1.47
C LYS A 22 1.48 14.50 -0.07
N ALA A 23 1.67 13.29 0.46
CA ALA A 23 1.22 12.93 1.81
C ALA A 23 1.95 13.74 2.89
N GLU A 24 3.27 13.89 2.75
CA GLU A 24 4.06 14.73 3.66
C GLU A 24 3.66 16.21 3.58
N GLU A 25 3.47 16.75 2.37
CA GLU A 25 3.01 18.14 2.16
C GLU A 25 1.62 18.41 2.77
N LEU A 26 0.74 17.41 2.79
CA LEU A 26 -0.59 17.50 3.39
C LEU A 26 -0.59 17.27 4.91
N GLY A 27 0.56 16.95 5.51
CA GLY A 27 0.72 16.82 6.95
C GLY A 27 0.28 15.46 7.52
N PHE A 28 0.21 14.41 6.69
CA PHE A 28 0.01 13.05 7.20
C PHE A 28 1.23 12.60 8.00
N GLU A 29 0.99 11.84 9.08
CA GLU A 29 2.06 11.36 9.95
C GLU A 29 2.81 10.18 9.35
N SER A 30 2.11 9.33 8.59
CA SER A 30 2.68 8.09 8.08
C SER A 30 2.10 7.65 6.73
N LEU A 31 2.92 6.96 5.95
CA LEU A 31 2.57 6.30 4.69
C LEU A 31 2.87 4.80 4.79
N TRP A 32 1.89 3.99 4.43
CA TRP A 32 1.94 2.53 4.56
C TRP A 32 1.78 1.84 3.20
N TYR A 33 2.65 0.87 2.93
CA TYR A 33 2.51 -0.08 1.83
C TYR A 33 2.19 -1.47 2.37
N HIS A 34 1.33 -2.16 1.66
CA HIS A 34 0.92 -3.53 1.95
C HIS A 34 1.37 -4.45 0.82
N GLU A 35 1.32 -5.75 1.07
CA GLU A 35 1.83 -6.74 0.14
C GLU A 35 1.01 -8.03 0.22
N HIS A 36 0.94 -8.75 -0.91
CA HIS A 36 0.53 -10.15 -1.01
C HIS A 36 1.28 -10.75 -2.21
N PRO A 37 2.43 -11.42 -2.02
CA PRO A 37 3.32 -11.74 -3.13
C PRO A 37 2.86 -13.03 -3.84
N ILE A 38 2.03 -13.82 -3.15
CA ILE A 38 1.48 -15.08 -3.58
C ILE A 38 -0.02 -14.99 -3.30
N LEU A 39 -0.81 -15.05 -4.37
CA LEU A 39 -2.26 -15.15 -4.27
C LEU A 39 -2.70 -16.57 -4.67
N PRO A 40 -3.55 -17.24 -3.87
CA PRO A 40 -4.10 -18.51 -4.28
C PRO A 40 -4.95 -18.35 -5.54
N VAL A 41 -4.78 -19.27 -6.49
CA VAL A 41 -5.59 -19.30 -7.73
C VAL A 41 -7.04 -19.65 -7.42
N THR A 42 -7.27 -20.49 -6.40
CA THR A 42 -8.58 -20.92 -5.91
C THR A 42 -8.64 -20.84 -4.39
N SER A 43 -9.77 -20.40 -3.84
CA SER A 43 -10.01 -20.36 -2.39
C SER A 43 -11.26 -21.15 -2.03
N ALA A 44 -11.15 -22.07 -1.05
CA ALA A 44 -12.32 -22.79 -0.53
C ALA A 44 -13.16 -21.93 0.43
N SER A 45 -12.53 -20.96 1.10
CA SER A 45 -13.22 -19.98 1.93
C SER A 45 -13.60 -18.73 1.13
N PRO A 46 -14.80 -18.17 1.34
CA PRO A 46 -15.18 -16.90 0.72
C PRO A 46 -14.31 -15.74 1.24
N PHE A 47 -14.08 -14.74 0.40
CA PHE A 47 -13.34 -13.54 0.78
C PHE A 47 -14.10 -12.79 1.90
N PRO A 48 -13.48 -12.48 3.04
CA PRO A 48 -14.20 -12.03 4.23
C PRO A 48 -15.08 -10.79 4.04
N ALA A 49 -14.66 -9.84 3.20
CA ALA A 49 -15.39 -8.58 3.03
C ALA A 49 -16.56 -8.66 2.02
N THR A 50 -16.46 -9.55 1.02
CA THR A 50 -17.46 -9.63 -0.06
C THR A 50 -18.27 -10.92 -0.03
N GLY A 51 -17.83 -11.94 0.71
CA GLY A 51 -18.45 -13.27 0.72
C GLY A 51 -18.22 -14.08 -0.56
N GLY A 52 -17.37 -13.61 -1.49
CA GLY A 52 -17.18 -14.20 -2.81
C GLY A 52 -15.71 -14.49 -3.14
N GLU A 53 -15.36 -14.35 -4.41
CA GLU A 53 -13.97 -14.49 -4.85
C GLU A 53 -13.07 -13.37 -4.31
N ILE A 54 -11.76 -13.65 -4.25
CA ILE A 54 -10.76 -12.65 -3.91
C ILE A 54 -10.79 -11.54 -4.99
N PRO A 55 -10.94 -10.26 -4.60
CA PRO A 55 -10.99 -9.17 -5.56
C PRO A 55 -9.75 -9.13 -6.46
N TRP A 56 -9.95 -8.82 -7.74
CA TRP A 56 -8.87 -8.67 -8.72
C TRP A 56 -7.73 -7.75 -8.25
N THR A 57 -8.08 -6.67 -7.55
CA THR A 57 -7.13 -5.68 -7.01
C THR A 57 -6.12 -6.26 -6.02
N TYR A 58 -6.41 -7.40 -5.39
CA TYR A 58 -5.47 -8.13 -4.53
C TYR A 58 -4.32 -8.79 -5.30
N ARG A 59 -4.32 -8.77 -6.63
CA ARG A 59 -3.19 -9.22 -7.46
C ARG A 59 -2.22 -8.09 -7.82
N HIS A 60 -2.48 -6.88 -7.29
CA HIS A 60 -1.95 -5.65 -7.84
C HIS A 60 -1.36 -4.72 -6.80
N PHE A 61 -0.61 -5.34 -5.89
CA PHE A 61 0.27 -4.66 -4.97
C PHE A 61 1.55 -4.19 -5.68
N THR A 62 2.15 -3.09 -5.22
CA THR A 62 3.54 -2.77 -5.56
C THR A 62 4.46 -3.49 -4.60
N GLU A 63 5.71 -3.73 -5.00
CA GLU A 63 6.70 -4.27 -4.09
C GLU A 63 6.95 -3.23 -2.97
N PRO A 64 6.70 -3.59 -1.69
CA PRO A 64 6.66 -2.63 -0.60
C PRO A 64 8.03 -2.00 -0.32
N TYR A 65 9.13 -2.75 -0.40
CA TYR A 65 10.45 -2.24 -0.06
C TYR A 65 10.98 -1.24 -1.10
N ILE A 66 10.80 -1.50 -2.39
CA ILE A 66 11.12 -0.58 -3.48
C ILE A 66 10.24 0.66 -3.39
N SER A 67 8.94 0.49 -3.13
CA SER A 67 8.02 1.63 -2.99
C SER A 67 8.40 2.52 -1.81
N LEU A 68 8.74 1.94 -0.66
CA LEU A 68 9.17 2.66 0.53
C LEU A 68 10.56 3.29 0.36
N ALA A 69 11.49 2.64 -0.35
CA ALA A 69 12.78 3.24 -0.69
C ALA A 69 12.62 4.47 -1.60
N MET A 70 11.72 4.40 -2.58
CA MET A 70 11.36 5.54 -3.42
C MET A 70 10.71 6.67 -2.61
N ALA A 71 9.83 6.33 -1.67
CA ALA A 71 9.22 7.31 -0.76
C ALA A 71 10.29 8.00 0.11
N ALA A 72 11.18 7.23 0.74
CA ALA A 72 12.25 7.72 1.59
C ALA A 72 13.18 8.70 0.86
N ALA A 73 13.40 8.50 -0.45
CA ALA A 73 14.24 9.38 -1.25
C ALA A 73 13.65 10.80 -1.46
N VAL A 74 12.35 11.00 -1.24
CA VAL A 74 11.66 12.29 -1.53
C VAL A 74 10.94 12.91 -0.33
N THR A 75 11.08 12.32 0.86
CA THR A 75 10.44 12.78 2.10
C THR A 75 11.45 12.86 3.24
N SER A 76 11.16 13.66 4.26
CA SER A 76 12.11 13.93 5.36
C SER A 76 11.54 13.80 6.78
N LYS A 77 10.21 13.69 6.92
CA LYS A 77 9.49 13.74 8.20
C LYS A 77 8.43 12.65 8.34
N ILE A 78 7.72 12.32 7.26
CA ILE A 78 6.66 11.31 7.27
C ILE A 78 7.25 9.94 7.61
N LYS A 79 6.57 9.19 8.47
CA LYS A 79 6.97 7.82 8.83
C LYS A 79 6.59 6.87 7.70
N LEU A 80 7.48 5.95 7.38
CA LEU A 80 7.30 4.98 6.30
C LEU A 80 7.18 3.57 6.91
N GLY A 81 6.19 2.79 6.50
CA GLY A 81 5.94 1.47 7.09
C GLY A 81 5.28 0.45 6.16
N THR A 82 5.35 -0.82 6.56
CA THR A 82 4.63 -1.94 5.94
C THR A 82 3.39 -2.34 6.74
N GLY A 83 2.37 -2.87 6.08
CA GLY A 83 1.11 -3.28 6.73
C GLY A 83 0.37 -4.40 6.01
N ILE A 84 0.74 -5.68 6.13
CA ILE A 84 1.80 -6.27 6.98
C ILE A 84 3.07 -6.60 6.15
N THR A 85 3.98 -7.47 6.63
CA THR A 85 5.20 -7.89 5.91
C THR A 85 5.10 -9.34 5.46
#